data_AF-A0AAW1ZGZ6-F1
#
_entry.id   AF-A0AAW1ZGZ6-F1
#
_cell.length_a   1.000
_cell.length_b   1.000
_cell.length_c   1.000
_cell.angle_alpha   90.00
_cell.angle_beta   90.00
_cell.angle_gamma   90.00
#
_symmetry.space_group_name_H-M   'P 1'
#
loop_
_entity.id
_entity.type
_entity.pdbx_description
1 polymer ?
#
loop_
_entity_poly.entity_id
_entity_poly.type
_entity_poly.pdbx_seq_one_letter_code
_entity_poly.pdbx_strand_id
1 'polypeptide(L)'
;MTTVRRILKPSVLRNHKQLRELDLTQSGIFLSPLDADLGTTFMDKLEESRLAPDTKERISSRCMDFLKELVKQYQLRLPASVEILSKLELFCPKSVMSTIKRPGVKDLPADLFSCPIGTLETQWRNVATANFSDDQDIDKFWLEVEAFKDAGGHKCFQELAQGAIRLLVLPVSNAHVEQAFSLVSLLKDDTRNRMGLPLLSSIMDVRTGLVRNGFTSATFKPPRQLLERFDSTIY
;
A
#
# COMPACT_ATOMS: atom_id res chain seq x y z
N MET A 1 -0.61 -5.63 -10.34
CA MET A 1 -0.37 -5.42 -11.78
C MET A 1 -0.47 -6.70 -12.62
N THR A 2 -0.23 -7.89 -12.05
CA THR A 2 -0.45 -9.18 -12.73
C THR A 2 -1.89 -9.37 -13.18
N THR A 3 -2.88 -9.04 -12.33
CA THR A 3 -4.31 -9.25 -12.61
C THR A 3 -4.84 -8.48 -13.83
N VAL A 4 -4.31 -7.29 -14.10
CA VAL A 4 -4.75 -6.45 -15.24
C VAL A 4 -4.25 -7.04 -16.56
N ARG A 5 -3.02 -7.57 -16.58
CA ARG A 5 -2.42 -8.22 -17.77
C ARG A 5 -3.10 -9.54 -18.14
N ARG A 6 -3.86 -10.13 -17.22
CA ARG A 6 -4.60 -11.38 -17.45
C ARG A 6 -5.79 -11.23 -18.38
N ILE A 7 -6.37 -10.04 -18.44
CA ILE A 7 -7.65 -9.79 -19.11
C ILE A 7 -7.56 -8.72 -20.20
N LEU A 8 -6.47 -7.94 -20.26
CA LEU A 8 -6.27 -6.88 -21.23
C LEU A 8 -5.26 -7.29 -22.30
N LYS A 9 -5.51 -6.86 -23.54
CA LYS A 9 -4.60 -7.12 -24.65
C LYS A 9 -3.21 -6.50 -24.37
N PRO A 10 -2.10 -7.22 -24.62
CA PRO A 10 -0.75 -6.70 -24.40
C PRO A 10 -0.44 -5.42 -25.17
N SER A 11 -1.10 -5.20 -26.31
CA SER A 11 -0.97 -4.00 -27.14
C SER A 11 -1.45 -2.71 -26.45
N VAL A 12 -2.31 -2.83 -25.43
CA VAL A 12 -3.01 -1.69 -24.81
C VAL A 12 -2.27 -1.14 -23.59
N LEU A 13 -1.46 -1.96 -22.91
CA LEU A 13 -0.74 -1.57 -21.69
C LEU A 13 0.77 -1.63 -21.89
N ARG A 14 1.37 -0.48 -22.24
CA ARG A 14 2.84 -0.32 -22.27
C ARG A 14 3.38 0.19 -20.94
N ASN A 15 2.66 1.08 -20.25
CA ASN A 15 3.09 1.68 -18.98
C ASN A 15 1.94 1.85 -17.96
N HIS A 16 2.29 1.82 -16.67
CA HIS A 16 1.35 1.91 -15.54
C HIS A 16 0.54 3.21 -15.49
N LYS A 17 1.09 4.31 -16.03
CA LYS A 17 0.42 5.61 -16.16
C LYS A 17 -0.84 5.55 -17.03
N GLN A 18 -0.90 4.60 -17.96
CA GLN A 18 -2.01 4.48 -18.92
C GLN A 18 -3.27 3.88 -18.30
N LEU A 19 -3.20 3.18 -17.16
CA LEU A 19 -4.39 2.52 -16.59
C LEU A 19 -5.45 3.53 -16.13
N ARG A 20 -5.04 4.71 -15.66
CA ARG A 20 -5.97 5.76 -15.22
C ARG A 20 -6.66 6.44 -16.41
N GLU A 21 -5.93 6.59 -17.51
CA GLU A 21 -6.37 7.23 -18.75
C GLU A 21 -7.11 6.25 -19.69
N LEU A 22 -7.07 4.95 -19.39
CA LEU A 22 -7.68 3.93 -20.22
C LEU A 22 -9.19 3.93 -20.09
N ASP A 23 -9.89 4.04 -21.21
CA ASP A 23 -11.34 3.88 -21.25
C ASP A 23 -11.72 2.39 -21.24
N LEU A 24 -11.95 1.83 -20.04
CA LEU A 24 -12.35 0.43 -19.84
C LEU A 24 -13.76 0.10 -20.35
N THR A 25 -14.48 1.04 -20.97
CA THR A 25 -15.79 0.77 -21.58
C THR A 25 -15.69 0.23 -23.01
N GLN A 26 -14.54 0.37 -23.67
CA GLN A 26 -14.37 -0.10 -25.04
C GLN A 26 -14.16 -1.62 -25.09
N SER A 27 -15.05 -2.30 -25.80
CA SER A 27 -15.09 -3.77 -25.93
C SER A 27 -13.83 -4.37 -26.57
N GLY A 28 -13.07 -3.58 -27.34
CA GLY A 28 -11.87 -4.04 -28.06
C GLY A 28 -10.62 -4.22 -27.19
N ILE A 29 -10.65 -3.77 -25.93
CA ILE A 29 -9.48 -3.72 -25.03
C ILE A 29 -9.28 -5.04 -24.27
N PHE A 30 -10.36 -5.76 -23.99
CA PHE A 30 -10.32 -7.03 -23.28
C PHE A 30 -9.95 -8.19 -24.22
N LEU A 31 -9.28 -9.20 -23.65
CA LEU A 31 -9.04 -10.48 -24.29
C LEU A 31 -10.35 -11.26 -24.46
N SER A 32 -10.35 -12.19 -25.41
CA SER A 32 -11.45 -13.15 -25.51
C SER A 32 -11.49 -14.01 -24.24
N PRO A 33 -12.63 -14.60 -23.87
CA PRO A 33 -12.72 -15.50 -22.71
C PRO A 33 -11.78 -16.70 -22.76
N LEU A 34 -11.33 -17.09 -23.98
CA LEU A 34 -10.41 -18.20 -24.22
C LEU A 34 -8.94 -17.79 -24.04
N ASP A 35 -8.61 -16.54 -24.34
CA ASP A 35 -7.24 -16.01 -24.22
C ASP A 35 -6.98 -15.36 -22.85
N ALA A 36 -8.03 -15.20 -22.03
CA ALA A 36 -7.93 -14.60 -20.71
C ALA A 36 -7.34 -15.59 -19.69
N ASP A 37 -6.32 -15.15 -18.93
CA ASP A 37 -5.73 -15.95 -17.86
C ASP A 37 -6.63 -15.89 -16.60
N LEU A 38 -7.49 -16.89 -16.43
CA LEU A 38 -8.32 -17.05 -15.22
C LEU A 38 -7.57 -17.73 -14.06
N GLY A 39 -6.29 -18.09 -14.26
CA GLY A 39 -5.45 -18.78 -13.30
C GLY A 39 -5.43 -20.30 -13.51
N THR A 40 -4.24 -20.89 -13.43
CA THR A 40 -4.01 -22.33 -13.68
C THR A 40 -4.88 -23.22 -12.81
N THR A 41 -4.92 -22.98 -11.50
CA THR A 41 -5.73 -23.77 -10.56
C THR A 41 -7.23 -23.76 -10.86
N PHE A 42 -7.75 -22.65 -11.42
CA PHE A 42 -9.13 -22.59 -11.86
C PHE A 42 -9.34 -23.43 -13.11
N MET A 43 -8.43 -23.30 -14.09
CA MET A 43 -8.48 -24.06 -15.34
C MET A 43 -8.39 -25.57 -15.09
N ASP A 44 -7.44 -26.02 -14.26
CA ASP A 44 -7.26 -27.43 -13.89
C ASP A 44 -8.55 -28.00 -13.27
N LYS A 45 -9.14 -27.28 -12.31
CA LYS A 45 -10.41 -27.69 -11.68
C LYS A 45 -11.60 -27.66 -12.64
N LEU A 46 -11.60 -26.73 -13.61
CA LEU A 46 -12.64 -26.64 -14.61
C LEU A 46 -12.55 -27.83 -15.58
N GLU A 47 -11.35 -28.25 -15.95
CA GLU A 47 -11.09 -29.43 -16.78
C GLU A 47 -11.50 -30.72 -16.07
N GLU A 48 -11.07 -30.91 -14.82
CA GLU A 48 -11.41 -32.08 -13.98
C GLU A 48 -12.91 -32.21 -13.68
N SER A 49 -13.67 -31.11 -13.79
CA SER A 49 -15.10 -31.10 -13.50
C SER A 49 -15.92 -31.82 -14.57
N ARG A 50 -16.96 -32.56 -14.13
CA ARG A 50 -17.95 -33.25 -15.00
C ARG A 50 -19.04 -32.31 -15.53
N LEU A 51 -18.81 -31.00 -15.51
CA LEU A 51 -19.79 -30.01 -15.94
C LEU A 51 -19.97 -30.04 -17.46
N ALA A 52 -21.18 -29.75 -17.94
CA ALA A 52 -21.44 -29.58 -19.37
C ALA A 52 -20.60 -28.42 -19.93
N PRO A 53 -20.16 -28.49 -21.21
CA PRO A 53 -19.31 -27.45 -21.82
C PRO A 53 -19.94 -26.05 -21.72
N ASP A 54 -21.24 -25.93 -21.99
CA ASP A 54 -21.98 -24.66 -21.88
C ASP A 54 -21.95 -24.08 -20.46
N THR A 55 -21.94 -24.96 -19.44
CA THR A 55 -21.87 -24.52 -18.04
C THR A 55 -20.46 -24.05 -17.70
N LYS A 56 -19.43 -24.73 -18.19
CA LYS A 56 -18.03 -24.30 -18.03
C LYS A 56 -17.81 -22.93 -18.67
N GLU A 57 -18.31 -22.72 -19.89
CA GLU A 57 -18.21 -21.44 -20.60
C GLU A 57 -18.94 -20.31 -19.84
N ARG A 58 -20.15 -20.59 -19.32
CA ARG A 58 -20.90 -19.61 -18.51
C ARG A 58 -20.17 -19.24 -17.22
N ILE A 59 -19.50 -20.19 -16.56
CA ILE A 59 -18.71 -19.92 -15.36
C ILE A 59 -17.50 -19.05 -15.73
N SER A 60 -16.73 -19.42 -16.76
CA SER A 60 -15.58 -18.64 -17.23
C SER A 60 -15.97 -17.23 -17.63
N SER A 61 -17.10 -17.06 -18.31
CA SER A 61 -17.65 -15.75 -18.68
C SER A 61 -17.95 -14.89 -17.45
N ARG A 62 -18.59 -15.45 -16.42
CA ARG A 62 -18.86 -14.73 -15.16
C ARG A 62 -17.59 -14.38 -14.40
N CYS A 63 -16.59 -15.26 -14.38
CA CYS A 63 -15.28 -14.98 -13.79
C CYS A 63 -14.58 -13.83 -14.54
N MET A 64 -14.66 -13.83 -15.87
CA MET A 64 -14.13 -12.76 -16.70
C MET A 64 -14.85 -11.44 -16.41
N ASP A 65 -16.18 -11.42 -16.32
CA ASP A 65 -16.94 -10.22 -15.99
C ASP A 65 -16.64 -9.69 -14.59
N PHE A 66 -16.43 -10.58 -13.61
CA PHE A 66 -15.94 -10.19 -12.30
C PHE A 66 -14.58 -9.51 -12.37
N LEU A 67 -13.62 -10.05 -13.14
CA LEU A 67 -12.30 -9.44 -13.31
C LEU A 67 -12.39 -8.10 -14.04
N LYS A 68 -13.27 -7.95 -15.05
CA LYS A 68 -13.54 -6.66 -15.70
C LYS A 68 -14.04 -5.63 -14.69
N GLU A 69 -15.02 -6.00 -13.87
CA GLU A 69 -15.57 -5.11 -12.85
C GLU A 69 -14.53 -4.77 -11.79
N LEU A 70 -13.73 -5.74 -11.36
CA LEU A 70 -12.61 -5.53 -10.45
C LEU A 70 -11.65 -4.46 -10.98
N VAL A 71 -11.25 -4.54 -12.25
CA VAL A 71 -10.31 -3.56 -12.83
C VAL A 71 -10.96 -2.17 -12.95
N LYS A 72 -12.24 -2.07 -13.28
CA LYS A 72 -12.98 -0.79 -13.26
C LYS A 72 -13.03 -0.18 -11.86
N GLN A 73 -13.40 -0.98 -10.87
CA GLN A 73 -13.47 -0.56 -9.48
C GLN A 73 -12.09 -0.18 -8.91
N TYR A 74 -11.02 -0.85 -9.38
CA TYR A 74 -9.64 -0.53 -9.06
C TYR A 74 -9.20 0.80 -9.69
N GLN A 75 -9.55 1.05 -10.96
CA GLN A 75 -9.27 2.33 -11.63
C GLN A 75 -9.98 3.50 -10.93
N LEU A 76 -11.24 3.33 -10.52
CA LEU A 76 -12.02 4.35 -9.81
C LEU A 76 -11.42 4.74 -8.44
N ARG A 77 -10.78 3.78 -7.76
CA ARG A 77 -10.19 3.98 -6.43
C ARG A 77 -8.70 4.30 -6.46
N LEU A 78 -8.07 4.31 -7.64
CA LEU A 78 -6.68 4.71 -7.78
C LEU A 78 -6.55 6.18 -7.39
N PRO A 79 -5.80 6.53 -6.33
CA PRO A 79 -5.72 7.92 -5.92
C PRO A 79 -4.92 8.75 -6.93
N ALA A 80 -5.16 10.06 -6.96
CA ALA A 80 -4.37 10.97 -7.79
C ALA A 80 -2.86 10.92 -7.45
N SER A 81 -2.52 10.52 -6.22
CA SER A 81 -1.16 10.35 -5.73
C SER A 81 -0.40 9.15 -6.32
N VAL A 82 -1.03 8.32 -7.16
CA VAL A 82 -0.36 7.15 -7.79
C VAL A 82 0.90 7.55 -8.56
N GLU A 83 0.94 8.73 -9.17
CA GLU A 83 2.15 9.22 -9.84
C GLU A 83 3.30 9.44 -8.85
N ILE A 84 3.01 10.03 -7.69
CA ILE A 84 3.99 10.22 -6.62
C ILE A 84 4.40 8.86 -6.04
N LEU A 85 3.44 7.94 -5.86
CA LEU A 85 3.72 6.59 -5.37
C LEU A 85 4.54 5.77 -6.35
N SER A 86 4.41 5.97 -7.66
CA SER A 86 5.29 5.31 -8.64
C SER A 86 6.75 5.72 -8.48
N LYS A 87 7.01 6.90 -7.90
CA LYS A 87 8.38 7.34 -7.56
C LYS A 87 8.99 6.55 -6.41
N LEU A 88 8.22 5.74 -5.66
CA LEU A 88 8.77 4.80 -4.66
C LEU A 88 9.80 3.85 -5.27
N GLU A 89 9.65 3.49 -6.55
CA GLU A 89 10.60 2.63 -7.27
C GLU A 89 12.02 3.24 -7.32
N LEU A 90 12.13 4.57 -7.27
CA LEU A 90 13.41 5.30 -7.24
C LEU A 90 14.13 5.13 -5.90
N PHE A 91 13.37 4.87 -4.83
CA PHE A 91 13.87 4.74 -3.47
C PHE A 91 14.09 3.27 -3.05
N CYS A 92 13.89 2.30 -3.95
CA CYS A 92 14.23 0.91 -3.69
C CYS A 92 15.74 0.76 -3.42
N PRO A 93 16.17 -0.04 -2.43
CA PRO A 93 17.59 -0.21 -2.10
C PRO A 93 18.44 -0.57 -3.32
N LYS A 94 17.96 -1.50 -4.15
CA LYS A 94 18.59 -1.90 -5.42
C LYS A 94 18.75 -0.75 -6.42
N SER A 95 17.77 0.15 -6.50
CA SER A 95 17.83 1.33 -7.38
C SER A 95 18.80 2.38 -6.84
N VAL A 96 18.79 2.62 -5.53
CA VAL A 96 19.61 3.62 -4.85
C VAL A 96 21.09 3.24 -4.85
N MET A 97 21.39 1.96 -4.61
CA MET A 97 22.75 1.41 -4.56
C MET A 97 23.30 1.01 -5.94
N SER A 98 22.47 1.02 -7.00
CA SER A 98 22.94 0.71 -8.36
C SER A 98 23.94 1.74 -8.85
N THR A 99 25.03 1.28 -9.46
CA THR A 99 25.99 2.13 -10.18
C THR A 99 25.61 2.39 -11.64
N ILE A 100 24.69 1.58 -12.19
CA ILE A 100 24.37 1.56 -13.64
C ILE A 100 23.04 2.25 -13.94
N LYS A 101 21.99 1.99 -13.14
CA LYS A 101 20.63 2.51 -13.37
C LYS A 101 20.17 3.44 -12.24
N ARG A 102 21.07 4.30 -11.77
CA ARG A 102 20.79 5.18 -10.65
C ARG A 102 19.92 6.37 -11.07
N PRO A 103 18.81 6.65 -10.38
CA PRO A 103 18.02 7.86 -10.64
C PRO A 103 18.83 9.14 -10.39
N GLY A 104 18.58 10.16 -11.21
CA GLY A 104 19.10 11.50 -10.95
C GLY A 104 18.33 12.18 -9.84
N VAL A 105 18.97 13.14 -9.15
CA VAL A 105 18.30 13.92 -8.09
C VAL A 105 17.13 14.73 -8.63
N LYS A 106 17.19 15.12 -9.91
CA LYS A 106 16.10 15.79 -10.63
C LYS A 106 14.84 14.94 -10.79
N ASP A 107 14.97 13.61 -10.73
CA ASP A 107 13.85 12.68 -10.87
C ASP A 107 13.10 12.50 -9.53
N LEU A 108 13.74 12.89 -8.42
CA LEU A 108 13.16 12.80 -7.09
C LEU A 108 12.03 13.84 -6.91
N PRO A 109 10.97 13.50 -6.15
CA PRO A 109 9.89 14.44 -5.86
C PRO A 109 10.37 15.54 -4.90
N ALA A 110 10.70 16.71 -5.45
CA ALA A 110 11.21 17.86 -4.69
C ALA A 110 10.31 18.26 -3.50
N ASP A 111 8.99 18.15 -3.65
CA ASP A 111 8.00 18.53 -2.64
C ASP A 111 8.13 17.73 -1.32
N LEU A 112 8.81 16.59 -1.33
CA LEU A 112 8.99 15.76 -0.14
C LEU A 112 10.20 16.17 0.70
N PHE A 113 11.09 16.99 0.15
CA PHE A 113 12.34 17.40 0.80
C PHE A 113 12.25 18.84 1.28
N SER A 114 12.67 19.09 2.52
CA SER A 114 12.65 20.43 3.13
C SER A 114 14.01 21.15 3.04
N CYS A 115 14.98 20.57 2.34
CA CYS A 115 16.36 21.04 2.29
C CYS A 115 16.74 21.63 0.92
N PRO A 116 17.82 22.44 0.83
CA PRO A 116 18.36 22.91 -0.43
C PRO A 116 18.81 21.76 -1.33
N ILE A 117 18.64 21.93 -2.64
CA ILE A 117 18.95 20.86 -3.61
C ILE A 117 20.42 20.41 -3.55
N GLY A 118 21.36 21.32 -3.27
CA GLY A 118 22.78 20.96 -3.14
C GLY A 118 23.08 20.03 -1.96
N THR A 119 22.34 20.17 -0.85
CA THR A 119 22.43 19.25 0.29
C THR A 119 21.89 17.88 -0.12
N LEU A 120 20.72 17.84 -0.77
CA LEU A 120 20.13 16.61 -1.26
C LEU A 120 21.03 15.90 -2.28
N GLU A 121 21.65 16.63 -3.21
CA GLU A 121 22.57 16.07 -4.19
C GLU A 121 23.80 15.44 -3.53
N THR A 122 24.36 16.11 -2.52
CA THR A 122 25.51 15.60 -1.78
C THR A 122 25.14 14.31 -1.03
N GLN A 123 24.01 14.32 -0.31
CA GLN A 123 23.54 13.13 0.41
C GLN A 123 23.23 11.97 -0.54
N TRP A 124 22.56 12.26 -1.66
CA TRP A 124 22.27 11.26 -2.69
C TRP A 124 23.56 10.67 -3.23
N ARG A 125 24.54 11.46 -3.66
CA ARG A 125 25.80 10.90 -4.19
C ARG A 125 26.50 10.01 -3.16
N ASN A 126 26.56 10.46 -1.91
CA ASN A 126 27.30 9.79 -0.85
C ASN A 126 26.63 8.53 -0.28
N VAL A 127 25.30 8.37 -0.40
CA VAL A 127 24.61 7.19 0.16
C VAL A 127 25.04 5.89 -0.55
N ALA A 128 25.32 5.96 -1.86
CA ALA A 128 25.77 4.78 -2.62
C ALA A 128 27.20 4.34 -2.22
N THR A 129 28.03 5.28 -1.77
CA THR A 129 29.39 4.98 -1.27
C THR A 129 29.41 4.44 0.16
N ALA A 130 28.30 4.53 0.89
CA ALA A 130 28.21 4.09 2.28
C ALA A 130 27.98 2.56 2.43
N ASN A 131 27.94 1.79 1.32
CA ASN A 131 27.88 0.33 1.29
C ASN A 131 26.75 -0.30 2.13
N PHE A 132 25.55 0.31 2.12
CA PHE A 132 24.36 -0.31 2.69
C PHE A 132 23.96 -1.59 1.94
N SER A 133 23.27 -2.51 2.62
CA SER A 133 22.75 -3.74 2.00
C SER A 133 21.61 -3.42 1.04
N ASP A 134 21.62 -4.03 -0.15
CA ASP A 134 20.58 -3.88 -1.18
C ASP A 134 19.49 -4.96 -1.12
N ASP A 135 19.66 -5.96 -0.25
CA ASP A 135 18.73 -7.08 -0.03
C ASP A 135 17.96 -6.94 1.29
N GLN A 136 17.43 -5.73 1.52
CA GLN A 136 16.59 -5.41 2.67
C GLN A 136 15.23 -4.87 2.22
N ASP A 137 14.26 -4.97 3.12
CA ASP A 137 12.98 -4.29 2.96
C ASP A 137 13.18 -2.77 2.91
N ILE A 138 12.39 -2.09 2.08
CA ILE A 138 12.56 -0.64 1.82
C ILE A 138 12.43 0.21 3.09
N ASP A 139 11.54 -0.18 4.00
CA ASP A 139 11.33 0.49 5.29
C ASP A 139 12.56 0.37 6.19
N LYS A 140 13.12 -0.83 6.34
CA LYS A 140 14.33 -1.08 7.14
C LYS A 140 15.54 -0.33 6.59
N PHE A 141 15.71 -0.36 5.28
CA PHE A 141 16.79 0.35 4.60
C PHE A 141 16.78 1.85 4.92
N TRP A 142 15.63 2.51 4.74
CA TRP A 142 15.55 3.96 4.98
C TRP A 142 15.65 4.34 6.46
N LEU A 143 15.23 3.46 7.38
CA LEU A 143 15.47 3.64 8.81
C LEU A 143 16.96 3.51 9.16
N GLU A 144 17.68 2.58 8.53
CA GLU A 144 19.13 2.44 8.70
C GLU A 144 19.88 3.67 8.17
N VAL A 145 19.51 4.15 6.99
CA VAL A 145 20.09 5.37 6.39
C VAL A 145 19.81 6.62 7.24
N GLU A 146 18.62 6.73 7.84
CA GLU A 146 18.26 7.84 8.74
C GLU A 146 19.01 7.81 10.09
N ALA A 147 19.33 6.61 10.57
CA ALA A 147 20.08 6.38 11.80
C ALA A 147 21.60 6.46 11.62
N PHE A 148 22.09 6.37 10.38
CA PHE A 148 23.52 6.38 10.06
C PHE A 148 24.20 7.69 10.50
N LYS A 149 25.34 7.54 11.18
CA LYS A 149 26.17 8.65 11.66
C LYS A 149 27.59 8.49 11.14
N ASP A 150 28.22 9.60 10.78
CA ASP A 150 29.67 9.60 10.50
C ASP A 150 30.51 9.43 11.77
N ALA A 151 31.83 9.36 11.57
CA ALA A 151 32.82 9.38 12.64
C ALA A 151 32.74 10.63 13.55
N GLY A 152 32.09 11.70 13.10
CA GLY A 152 31.82 12.91 13.89
C GLY A 152 30.50 12.83 14.68
N GLY A 153 29.72 11.76 14.54
CA GLY A 153 28.42 11.59 15.17
C GLY A 153 27.27 12.35 14.49
N HIS A 154 27.51 12.96 13.33
CA HIS A 154 26.50 13.71 12.57
C HIS A 154 25.71 12.77 11.65
N LYS A 155 24.40 13.02 11.53
CA LYS A 155 23.53 12.29 10.60
C LYS A 155 23.74 12.78 9.17
N CYS A 156 24.51 12.04 8.38
CA CYS A 156 24.93 12.49 7.05
C CYS A 156 23.80 12.44 6.01
N PHE A 157 22.77 11.60 6.22
CA PHE A 157 21.73 11.31 5.23
C PHE A 157 20.31 11.66 5.72
N GLN A 158 20.21 12.46 6.77
CA GLN A 158 18.94 12.74 7.45
C GLN A 158 17.87 13.29 6.51
N GLU A 159 18.19 14.32 5.72
CA GLU A 159 17.24 14.98 4.83
C GLU A 159 16.75 14.05 3.72
N LEU A 160 17.67 13.28 3.15
CA LEU A 160 17.35 12.28 2.14
C LEU A 160 16.43 11.19 2.71
N ALA A 161 16.80 10.62 3.85
CA ALA A 161 16.05 9.54 4.47
C ALA A 161 14.66 9.99 4.94
N GLN A 162 14.55 11.20 5.50
CA GLN A 162 13.25 11.76 5.88
C GLN A 162 12.33 11.97 4.68
N GLY A 163 12.85 12.42 3.53
CA GLY A 163 12.05 12.54 2.31
C GLY A 163 11.54 11.19 1.80
N ALA A 164 12.40 10.15 1.84
CA ALA A 164 12.00 8.79 1.49
C ALA A 164 10.96 8.22 2.47
N ILE A 165 11.13 8.42 3.78
CA ILE A 165 10.18 7.99 4.81
C ILE A 165 8.84 8.70 4.65
N ARG A 166 8.82 10.02 4.36
CA ARG A 166 7.58 10.75 4.06
C ARG A 166 6.82 10.13 2.91
N LEU A 167 7.53 9.70 1.86
CA LEU A 167 6.93 9.00 0.73
C LEU A 167 6.34 7.63 1.14
N LEU A 168 7.06 6.86 1.97
CA LEU A 168 6.64 5.55 2.45
C LEU A 168 5.39 5.61 3.35
N VAL A 169 5.19 6.71 4.06
CA VAL A 169 4.03 6.92 4.94
C VAL A 169 2.80 7.43 4.17
N LEU A 170 2.93 7.81 2.89
CA LEU A 170 1.79 8.25 2.10
C LEU A 170 0.76 7.11 1.92
N PRO A 171 -0.52 7.35 2.23
CA PRO A 171 -1.55 6.34 2.05
C PRO A 171 -1.73 6.03 0.56
N VAL A 172 -1.51 4.77 0.20
CA VAL A 172 -1.63 4.27 -1.19
C VAL A 172 -3.09 4.12 -1.62
N SER A 173 -4.02 4.03 -0.68
CA SER A 173 -5.45 3.90 -0.97
C SER A 173 -6.31 4.33 0.21
N ASN A 174 -7.59 4.54 -0.07
CA ASN A 174 -8.60 4.80 0.95
C ASN A 174 -8.96 3.57 1.79
N ALA A 175 -8.40 2.38 1.49
CA ALA A 175 -8.73 1.15 2.23
C ALA A 175 -8.45 1.27 3.74
N HIS A 176 -7.44 2.04 4.14
CA HIS A 176 -7.17 2.30 5.56
C HIS A 176 -8.28 3.14 6.21
N VAL A 177 -8.83 4.10 5.46
CA VAL A 177 -9.99 4.91 5.88
C VAL A 177 -11.25 4.03 5.95
N GLU A 178 -11.48 3.16 4.96
CA GLU A 178 -12.58 2.20 4.96
C GLU A 178 -12.50 1.19 6.12
N GLN A 179 -11.29 0.76 6.48
CA GLN A 179 -11.05 -0.07 7.67
C GLN A 179 -11.43 0.69 8.95
N ALA A 180 -11.04 1.96 9.07
CA ALA A 180 -11.44 2.79 10.20
C ALA A 180 -12.97 2.96 10.26
N PHE A 181 -13.63 3.20 9.13
CA PHE A 181 -15.10 3.26 9.08
C PHE A 181 -15.76 1.92 9.42
N SER A 182 -15.19 0.79 9.00
CA SER A 182 -15.69 -0.53 9.36
C SER A 182 -15.61 -0.77 10.87
N LEU A 183 -14.54 -0.31 11.52
CA LEU A 183 -14.42 -0.34 12.98
C LEU A 183 -15.46 0.57 13.65
N VAL A 184 -15.71 1.77 13.10
CA VAL A 184 -16.77 2.66 13.60
C VAL A 184 -18.14 1.98 13.48
N SER A 185 -18.45 1.36 12.35
CA SER A 185 -19.70 0.62 12.14
C SER A 185 -19.83 -0.56 13.11
N LEU A 186 -18.74 -1.27 13.41
CA LEU A 186 -18.74 -2.33 14.41
C LEU A 186 -19.00 -1.80 15.84
N LEU A 187 -18.48 -0.61 16.16
CA LEU A 187 -18.68 0.02 17.48
C LEU A 187 -20.08 0.64 17.62
N LYS A 188 -20.64 1.15 16.53
CA LYS A 188 -22.00 1.66 16.42
C LYS A 188 -22.92 0.56 15.89
N ASP A 189 -23.15 -0.47 16.70
CA ASP A 189 -24.20 -1.46 16.41
C ASP A 189 -25.60 -0.83 16.52
N ASP A 190 -26.63 -1.56 16.07
CA ASP A 190 -28.03 -1.08 16.06
C ASP A 190 -28.55 -0.70 17.46
N THR A 191 -27.97 -1.27 18.52
CA THR A 191 -28.33 -0.99 19.92
C THR A 191 -27.53 0.17 20.53
N ARG A 192 -26.36 0.50 19.97
CA ARG A 192 -25.41 1.51 20.46
C ARG A 192 -25.10 2.58 19.40
N ASN A 193 -26.11 2.95 18.61
CA ASN A 193 -25.96 3.94 17.52
C ASN A 193 -25.84 5.40 17.99
N ARG A 194 -26.31 5.74 19.20
CA ARG A 194 -26.26 7.08 19.81
C ARG A 194 -25.01 7.30 20.69
N MET A 195 -23.85 6.89 20.22
CA MET A 195 -22.59 7.16 20.90
C MET A 195 -22.09 8.58 20.58
N GLY A 196 -21.79 9.37 21.62
CA GLY A 196 -21.16 10.68 21.46
C GLY A 196 -19.78 10.59 20.82
N LEU A 197 -19.40 11.58 20.02
CA LEU A 197 -18.11 11.63 19.32
C LEU A 197 -16.89 11.46 20.26
N PRO A 198 -16.83 12.08 21.46
CA PRO A 198 -15.69 11.91 22.35
C PRO A 198 -15.49 10.46 22.80
N LEU A 199 -16.59 9.80 23.19
CA LEU A 199 -16.56 8.39 23.62
C LEU A 199 -16.16 7.47 22.46
N LEU A 200 -16.70 7.71 21.26
CA LEU A 200 -16.32 6.94 20.07
C LEU A 200 -14.83 7.09 19.77
N SER A 201 -14.30 8.33 19.79
CA SER A 201 -12.88 8.59 19.56
C SER A 201 -12.02 7.85 20.58
N SER A 202 -12.33 7.98 21.88
CA SER A 202 -11.57 7.30 22.94
C SER A 202 -11.57 5.78 22.77
N ILE A 203 -12.70 5.17 22.38
CA ILE A 203 -12.77 3.72 22.14
C ILE A 203 -11.93 3.33 20.91
N MET A 204 -11.97 4.12 19.83
CA MET A 204 -11.12 3.88 18.67
C MET A 204 -9.63 3.99 19.02
N ASP A 205 -9.23 5.00 19.79
CA ASP A 205 -7.85 5.23 20.19
C ASP A 205 -7.32 4.07 21.05
N VAL A 206 -8.13 3.60 22.01
CA VAL A 206 -7.79 2.42 22.82
C VAL A 206 -7.66 1.18 21.92
N ARG A 207 -8.62 0.93 21.03
CA ARG A 207 -8.61 -0.26 20.17
C ARG A 207 -7.42 -0.27 19.21
N THR A 208 -7.17 0.84 18.53
CA THR A 208 -6.04 0.98 17.61
C THR A 208 -4.70 0.86 18.34
N GLY A 209 -4.58 1.46 19.53
CA GLY A 209 -3.41 1.31 20.39
C GLY A 209 -3.14 -0.13 20.83
N LEU A 210 -4.17 -0.87 21.23
CA LEU A 210 -4.05 -2.29 21.60
C LEU A 210 -3.58 -3.14 20.41
N VAL A 211 -4.20 -2.98 19.25
CA VAL A 211 -3.83 -3.70 18.01
C VAL A 211 -2.39 -3.40 17.60
N ARG A 212 -1.98 -2.13 17.65
CA ARG A 212 -0.60 -1.71 17.32
C ARG A 212 0.44 -2.38 18.22
N ASN A 213 0.11 -2.57 19.49
CA ASN A 213 0.99 -3.22 20.47
C ASN A 213 0.85 -4.76 20.47
N GLY A 214 0.08 -5.34 19.55
CA GLY A 214 -0.12 -6.78 19.45
C GLY A 214 -1.00 -7.38 20.55
N PHE A 215 -1.75 -6.55 21.29
CA PHE A 215 -2.65 -7.02 22.33
C PHE A 215 -4.04 -7.34 21.77
N THR A 216 -4.54 -8.52 22.13
CA THR A 216 -5.93 -8.93 21.96
C THR A 216 -6.70 -8.82 23.28
N SER A 217 -8.03 -8.96 23.23
CA SER A 217 -8.88 -9.04 24.42
C SER A 217 -8.46 -10.15 25.39
N ALA A 218 -7.83 -11.22 24.90
CA ALA A 218 -7.36 -12.33 25.72
C ALA A 218 -6.00 -12.05 26.40
N THR A 219 -5.16 -11.21 25.79
CA THR A 219 -3.78 -10.98 26.25
C THR A 219 -3.60 -9.67 26.99
N PHE A 220 -4.53 -8.72 26.82
CA PHE A 220 -4.43 -7.43 27.47
C PHE A 220 -4.66 -7.56 28.98
N LYS A 221 -3.66 -7.14 29.77
CA LYS A 221 -3.79 -6.99 31.22
C LYS A 221 -3.79 -5.50 31.54
N PRO A 222 -4.89 -4.96 32.11
CA PRO A 222 -4.94 -3.55 32.45
C PRO A 222 -3.87 -3.20 33.49
N PRO A 223 -3.14 -2.09 33.32
CA PRO A 223 -2.16 -1.65 34.31
C PRO A 223 -2.87 -1.31 35.64
N ARG A 224 -2.22 -1.58 36.77
CA ARG A 224 -2.80 -1.35 38.11
C ARG A 224 -3.32 0.08 38.31
N GLN A 225 -2.60 1.06 37.77
CA GLN A 225 -2.98 2.48 37.78
C GLN A 225 -4.34 2.74 37.12
N LEU A 226 -4.72 1.96 36.11
CA LEU A 226 -6.04 2.06 35.48
C LEU A 226 -7.11 1.50 36.42
N LEU A 227 -6.85 0.35 37.05
CA LEU A 227 -7.76 -0.29 38.00
C LEU A 227 -7.99 0.56 39.25
N GLU A 228 -6.96 1.27 39.72
CA GLU A 228 -7.07 2.21 40.84
C GLU A 228 -7.97 3.41 40.53
N ARG A 229 -8.10 3.79 39.25
CA ARG A 229 -9.03 4.84 38.81
C ARG A 229 -10.46 4.34 38.59
N PHE A 230 -10.69 3.02 38.59
CA PHE A 230 -12.03 2.44 38.63
C PHE A 230 -12.53 2.41 40.07
N ASP A 231 -12.75 3.59 40.65
CA ASP A 231 -13.39 3.76 41.96
C ASP A 231 -14.88 4.09 41.80
N SER A 232 -15.60 4.17 42.93
CA SER A 232 -17.03 4.43 42.99
C SER A 232 -17.47 5.80 42.47
N THR A 233 -16.54 6.64 42.00
CA THR A 233 -16.85 7.97 41.43
C THR A 233 -17.21 7.95 39.95
N ILE A 234 -17.10 6.79 39.28
CA ILE A 234 -17.46 6.61 37.86
C ILE A 234 -18.99 6.48 37.65
N TYR A 235 -19.78 6.24 38.71
CA TYR A 235 -21.24 6.12 38.66
C TYR A 235 -21.96 7.30 39.31
#